data_AF-A0A7S8MX48-F1
#
_entry.id   AF-A0A7S8MX48-F1
#
_cell.length_a   1.000
_cell.length_b   1.000
_cell.length_c   1.000
_cell.angle_alpha   90.00
_cell.angle_beta   90.00
_cell.angle_gamma   90.00
#
_symmetry.space_group_name_H-M   'P 1'
#
loop_
_entity.id
_entity.type
_entity.pdbx_description
1 polymer ?
#
loop_
_entity_poly.entity_id
_entity_poly.type
_entity_poly.pdbx_seq_one_letter_code
_entity_poly.pdbx_strand_id
1 'polypeptide(L)'
;MKLEEMLRQERLGLSVVVAAPDALHRDVTGAYITDLPDPSRFLSVGDMVLTSGMWHNRPDAADTFVAALARQRVAALIVGLVHLGHLSDDIIDACRRYGLTLLTISDQVSFKEVAETVTAAQAGTADGLAAKGIRFNSRLAEIVARGEGAEAVLRDFRMEFAIDCWLVDEIGTLVAVAGDVPSTEDVGRVWNLVLGNDSAGPIPVPAMGAGAPRTAWSVTASSQQVVGYFICEGDHRRLSRDTPIVIDGVRGALRLDLEFSSRWRGANHSHVSELVRVLAEDSVSPGEISARMRLEGLDPKDPTVAVIAEVADRVFPPAAVLEMSYRLFARENTHIIGCVIDNRAVLLLNGPGIDGFSPTSTPRGRSSSPSSGDASSASASRMPARASADYRRRSSVPPSGSETCRMRVLSRSPRPVKSARTAR
;
A
#
# COMPACT_ATOMS: atom_id res chain seq x y z
N MET A 1 -30.95 6.76 -7.16
CA MET A 1 -31.91 7.83 -7.51
C MET A 1 -32.92 7.27 -8.48
N LYS A 2 -34.20 7.65 -8.40
CA LYS A 2 -35.25 7.20 -9.34
C LYS A 2 -35.34 8.13 -10.57
N LEU A 3 -35.80 7.60 -11.70
CA LEU A 3 -35.98 8.39 -12.92
C LEU A 3 -36.96 9.56 -12.72
N GLU A 4 -38.02 9.37 -11.91
CA GLU A 4 -38.95 10.46 -11.56
C GLU A 4 -38.27 11.63 -10.84
N GLU A 5 -37.23 11.37 -10.04
CA GLU A 5 -36.50 12.40 -9.32
C GLU A 5 -35.66 13.26 -10.27
N MET A 6 -35.17 12.67 -11.37
CA MET A 6 -34.52 13.43 -12.45
C MET A 6 -35.50 14.30 -13.22
N LEU A 7 -36.66 13.74 -13.58
CA LEU A 7 -37.69 14.47 -14.34
C LEU A 7 -38.26 15.66 -13.55
N ARG A 8 -38.25 15.62 -12.21
CA ARG A 8 -38.66 16.74 -11.36
C ARG A 8 -37.65 17.91 -11.35
N GLN A 9 -36.41 17.69 -11.78
CA GLN A 9 -35.39 18.74 -11.82
C GLN A 9 -35.51 19.55 -13.12
N GLU A 10 -36.33 20.61 -13.10
CA GLU A 10 -36.58 21.48 -14.27
C GLU A 10 -35.29 21.98 -14.94
N ARG A 11 -34.22 22.23 -14.16
CA ARG A 11 -32.90 22.64 -14.67
C ARG A 11 -32.28 21.67 -15.68
N LEU A 12 -32.67 20.39 -15.64
CA LEU A 12 -32.15 19.37 -16.56
C LEU A 12 -32.84 19.40 -17.92
N GLY A 13 -33.96 20.15 -18.06
CA GLY A 13 -34.66 20.32 -19.33
C GLY A 13 -35.13 19.00 -19.97
N LEU A 14 -35.39 17.97 -19.18
CA LEU A 14 -35.81 16.65 -19.67
C LEU A 14 -37.32 16.62 -19.93
N SER A 15 -37.71 16.10 -21.09
CA SER A 15 -39.13 15.93 -21.46
C SER A 15 -39.39 14.49 -21.88
N VAL A 16 -40.49 13.91 -21.41
CA VAL A 16 -40.86 12.53 -21.72
C VAL A 16 -41.58 12.47 -23.07
N VAL A 17 -41.11 11.61 -23.97
CA VAL A 17 -41.76 11.33 -25.26
C VAL A 17 -42.44 9.96 -25.25
N VAL A 18 -41.75 8.94 -24.74
CA VAL A 18 -42.28 7.59 -24.54
C VAL A 18 -42.03 7.18 -23.10
N ALA A 19 -43.09 6.82 -22.39
CA ALA A 19 -43.00 6.24 -21.06
C ALA A 19 -43.20 4.72 -21.17
N ALA A 20 -42.17 3.95 -20.84
CA ALA A 20 -42.34 2.51 -20.64
C ALA A 20 -43.15 2.22 -19.36
N PRO A 21 -43.79 1.05 -19.23
CA PRO A 21 -44.40 0.63 -17.97
C PRO A 21 -43.36 0.67 -16.82
N ASP A 22 -43.76 1.24 -15.67
CA ASP A 22 -42.93 1.45 -14.48
C ASP A 22 -41.64 2.27 -14.71
N ALA A 23 -41.52 2.98 -15.83
CA ALA A 23 -40.35 3.77 -16.21
C ALA A 23 -39.91 4.73 -15.10
N LEU A 24 -40.87 5.40 -14.48
CA LEU A 24 -40.65 6.41 -13.45
C LEU A 24 -40.01 5.84 -12.17
N HIS A 25 -40.22 4.54 -11.89
CA HIS A 25 -39.71 3.84 -10.71
C HIS A 25 -38.39 3.10 -10.96
N ARG A 26 -37.81 3.17 -12.17
CA ARG A 26 -36.50 2.60 -12.43
C ARG A 26 -35.41 3.38 -11.72
N ASP A 27 -34.43 2.66 -11.18
CA ASP A 27 -33.22 3.25 -10.62
C ASP A 27 -32.28 3.69 -11.74
N VAL A 28 -31.81 4.94 -11.62
CA VAL A 28 -30.76 5.51 -12.47
C VAL A 28 -29.43 5.32 -11.76
N THR A 29 -28.56 4.48 -12.30
CA THR A 29 -27.27 4.08 -11.67
C THR A 29 -26.07 4.77 -12.31
N GLY A 30 -26.20 5.24 -13.54
CA GLY A 30 -25.14 5.89 -14.30
C GLY A 30 -25.67 6.67 -15.48
N ALA A 31 -24.79 7.42 -16.13
CA ALA A 31 -25.09 8.19 -17.34
C ALA A 31 -23.95 7.98 -18.35
N TYR A 32 -24.31 7.61 -19.57
CA TYR A 32 -23.37 7.29 -20.63
C TYR A 32 -23.66 8.13 -21.87
N ILE A 33 -22.71 8.96 -22.27
CA ILE A 33 -22.82 9.85 -23.43
C ILE A 33 -22.16 9.16 -24.62
N THR A 34 -22.93 8.84 -25.67
CA THR A 34 -22.39 8.11 -26.83
C THR A 34 -23.24 8.28 -28.07
N ASP A 35 -22.57 8.18 -29.21
CA ASP A 35 -23.20 8.06 -30.53
C ASP A 35 -22.69 6.82 -31.29
N LEU A 36 -22.15 5.83 -30.57
CA LEU A 36 -21.78 4.55 -31.16
C LEU A 36 -23.03 3.81 -31.64
N PRO A 37 -23.03 3.20 -32.84
CA PRO A 37 -24.18 2.44 -33.35
C PRO A 37 -24.62 1.27 -32.45
N ASP A 38 -23.68 0.65 -31.74
CA ASP A 38 -23.97 -0.33 -30.68
C ASP A 38 -23.08 -0.04 -29.44
N PRO A 39 -23.63 0.61 -28.39
CA PRO A 39 -22.89 0.92 -27.17
C PRO A 39 -22.93 -0.22 -26.12
N SER A 40 -23.53 -1.37 -26.41
CA SER A 40 -23.86 -2.41 -25.43
C SER A 40 -22.73 -2.81 -24.48
N ARG A 41 -21.49 -2.85 -24.97
CA ARG A 41 -20.31 -3.28 -24.19
C ARG A 41 -19.92 -2.33 -23.06
N PHE A 42 -20.46 -1.11 -23.05
CA PHE A 42 -20.12 -0.07 -22.09
C PHE A 42 -21.26 0.26 -21.13
N LEU A 43 -22.41 -0.40 -21.29
CA LEU A 43 -23.62 -0.12 -20.54
C LEU A 43 -23.81 -1.13 -19.42
N SER A 44 -24.32 -0.63 -18.32
CA SER A 44 -24.80 -1.38 -17.17
C SER A 44 -26.31 -1.20 -17.00
N VAL A 45 -26.93 -2.11 -16.26
CA VAL A 45 -28.34 -2.03 -15.90
C VAL A 45 -28.59 -0.72 -15.13
N GLY A 46 -29.64 0.01 -15.52
CA GLY A 46 -30.00 1.28 -14.90
C GLY A 46 -29.24 2.50 -15.42
N ASP A 47 -28.33 2.35 -16.38
CA ASP A 47 -27.68 3.50 -17.03
C ASP A 47 -28.70 4.34 -17.80
N MET A 48 -28.48 5.64 -17.90
CA MET A 48 -29.13 6.49 -18.89
C MET A 48 -28.20 6.72 -20.06
N VAL A 49 -28.70 6.59 -21.29
CA VAL A 49 -27.90 6.86 -22.49
C VAL A 49 -28.26 8.23 -23.05
N LEU A 50 -27.26 9.08 -23.26
CA LEU A 50 -27.42 10.40 -23.86
C LEU A 50 -26.74 10.41 -25.23
N THR A 51 -27.48 10.81 -26.27
CA THR A 51 -27.02 10.75 -27.66
C THR A 51 -27.43 11.99 -28.44
N SER A 52 -26.54 12.45 -29.32
CA SER A 52 -26.84 13.52 -30.29
C SER A 52 -27.53 12.97 -31.54
N GLY A 53 -27.59 11.65 -31.73
CA GLY A 53 -28.27 10.99 -32.84
C GLY A 53 -27.41 10.81 -34.09
N MET A 54 -26.08 10.98 -34.01
CA MET A 54 -25.18 10.88 -35.18
C MET A 54 -25.20 9.50 -35.87
N TRP A 55 -25.67 8.46 -35.18
CA TRP A 55 -25.84 7.10 -35.71
C TRP A 55 -27.08 6.94 -36.61
N HIS A 56 -28.01 7.91 -36.64
CA HIS A 56 -29.29 7.83 -37.35
C HIS A 56 -29.18 8.06 -38.87
N ASN A 57 -28.01 7.83 -39.46
CA ASN A 57 -27.76 8.07 -40.89
C ASN A 57 -27.89 6.81 -41.78
N ARG A 58 -28.36 5.68 -41.23
CA ARG A 58 -28.51 4.41 -41.94
C ARG A 58 -29.95 3.87 -41.82
N PRO A 59 -30.41 3.08 -42.81
CA PRO A 59 -31.62 2.27 -42.65
C PRO A 59 -31.51 1.37 -41.41
N ASP A 60 -32.60 1.20 -40.68
CA ASP A 60 -32.73 0.35 -39.49
C ASP A 60 -31.84 0.74 -38.29
N ALA A 61 -31.21 1.91 -38.33
CA ALA A 61 -30.32 2.37 -37.26
C ALA A 61 -31.06 2.56 -35.93
N ALA A 62 -32.30 3.09 -35.97
CA ALA A 62 -33.13 3.29 -34.78
C ALA A 62 -33.48 1.96 -34.09
N ASP A 63 -33.92 0.97 -34.88
CA ASP A 63 -34.29 -0.36 -34.35
C ASP A 63 -33.07 -1.05 -33.72
N THR A 64 -31.92 -1.05 -34.44
CA THR A 64 -30.67 -1.66 -33.95
C THR A 64 -30.19 -1.01 -32.66
N PHE A 65 -30.15 0.32 -32.61
CA PHE A 65 -29.66 1.07 -31.46
C PHE A 65 -30.58 0.88 -30.25
N VAL A 66 -31.89 1.04 -30.41
CA VAL A 66 -32.86 0.89 -29.32
C VAL A 66 -32.91 -0.55 -28.81
N ALA A 67 -32.84 -1.55 -29.68
CA ALA A 67 -32.78 -2.96 -29.29
C ALA A 67 -31.54 -3.26 -28.43
N ALA A 68 -30.38 -2.70 -28.80
CA ALA A 68 -29.14 -2.82 -28.02
C ALA A 68 -29.30 -2.26 -26.60
N LEU A 69 -29.90 -1.07 -26.47
CA LEU A 69 -30.16 -0.44 -25.19
C LEU A 69 -31.15 -1.22 -24.31
N ALA A 70 -32.26 -1.65 -24.90
CA ALA A 70 -33.28 -2.43 -24.19
C ALA A 70 -32.71 -3.74 -23.63
N ARG A 71 -31.85 -4.42 -24.40
CA ARG A 71 -31.15 -5.65 -23.96
C ARG A 71 -30.27 -5.42 -22.74
N GLN A 72 -29.64 -4.26 -22.60
CA GLN A 72 -28.82 -3.92 -21.43
C GLN A 72 -29.64 -3.42 -20.23
N ARG A 73 -30.97 -3.29 -20.38
CA ARG A 73 -31.89 -2.80 -19.34
C ARG A 73 -31.49 -1.42 -18.81
N VAL A 74 -31.16 -0.53 -19.73
CA VAL A 74 -30.94 0.88 -19.40
C VAL A 74 -32.22 1.52 -18.83
N ALA A 75 -32.07 2.54 -17.99
CA ALA A 75 -33.18 3.26 -17.38
C ALA A 75 -33.94 4.10 -18.41
N ALA A 76 -33.22 4.81 -19.29
CA ALA A 76 -33.81 5.67 -20.32
C ALA A 76 -32.81 5.99 -21.46
N LEU A 77 -33.35 6.37 -22.62
CA LEU A 77 -32.66 7.02 -23.72
C LEU A 77 -33.01 8.51 -23.73
N ILE A 78 -32.00 9.39 -23.70
CA ILE A 78 -32.13 10.83 -23.85
C ILE A 78 -31.54 11.25 -25.20
N VAL A 79 -32.36 11.90 -26.03
CA VAL A 79 -31.95 12.41 -27.35
C VAL A 79 -31.85 13.92 -27.32
N GLY A 80 -30.69 14.45 -27.69
CA GLY A 80 -30.49 15.86 -27.99
C GLY A 80 -30.89 16.18 -29.42
N LEU A 81 -31.76 17.17 -29.62
CA LEU A 81 -32.33 17.47 -30.94
C LEU A 81 -31.50 18.44 -31.77
N VAL A 82 -30.40 18.98 -31.23
CA VAL A 82 -29.56 19.97 -31.92
C VAL A 82 -29.03 19.45 -33.27
N HIS A 83 -28.62 18.18 -33.33
CA HIS A 83 -28.12 17.58 -34.57
C HIS A 83 -29.23 16.98 -35.44
N LEU A 84 -30.20 16.30 -34.84
CA LEU A 84 -31.32 15.66 -35.57
C LEU A 84 -32.37 16.67 -36.10
N GLY A 85 -32.42 17.87 -35.53
CA GLY A 85 -33.43 18.90 -35.79
C GLY A 85 -34.80 18.59 -35.17
N HIS A 86 -35.30 17.37 -35.37
CA HIS A 86 -36.52 16.86 -34.76
C HIS A 86 -36.38 15.38 -34.41
N LEU A 87 -37.24 14.89 -33.53
CA LEU A 87 -37.26 13.48 -33.16
C LEU A 87 -38.04 12.69 -34.22
N SER A 88 -37.37 11.74 -34.87
CA SER A 88 -37.97 10.92 -35.93
C SER A 88 -38.89 9.83 -35.36
N ASP A 89 -39.98 9.54 -36.08
CA ASP A 89 -41.02 8.57 -35.67
C ASP A 89 -40.48 7.15 -35.51
N ASP A 90 -39.45 6.77 -36.28
CA ASP A 90 -38.82 5.45 -36.20
C ASP A 90 -38.14 5.20 -34.83
N ILE A 91 -37.51 6.23 -34.23
CA ILE A 91 -36.95 6.15 -32.87
C ILE A 91 -38.07 6.00 -31.84
N ILE A 92 -39.16 6.74 -32.00
CA ILE A 92 -40.32 6.70 -31.10
C ILE A 92 -40.95 5.31 -31.14
N ASP A 93 -41.18 4.77 -32.34
CA ASP A 93 -41.82 3.48 -32.54
C ASP A 93 -40.93 2.31 -32.11
N ALA A 94 -39.61 2.40 -32.32
CA ALA A 94 -38.66 1.43 -31.77
C ALA A 94 -38.71 1.44 -30.22
N CYS A 95 -38.66 2.62 -29.59
CA CYS A 95 -38.74 2.74 -28.13
C CYS A 95 -40.04 2.15 -27.56
N ARG A 96 -41.19 2.41 -28.22
CA ARG A 96 -42.48 1.80 -27.84
C ARG A 96 -42.44 0.27 -27.95
N ARG A 97 -41.92 -0.25 -29.07
CA ARG A 97 -41.84 -1.69 -29.35
C ARG A 97 -40.98 -2.44 -28.33
N TYR A 98 -39.84 -1.85 -27.95
CA TYR A 98 -38.90 -2.45 -27.00
C TYR A 98 -39.18 -2.07 -25.54
N GLY A 99 -40.20 -1.26 -25.26
CA GLY A 99 -40.52 -0.81 -23.90
C GLY A 99 -39.38 0.01 -23.27
N LEU A 100 -38.72 0.86 -24.06
CA LEU A 100 -37.66 1.76 -23.61
C LEU A 100 -38.22 3.18 -23.40
N THR A 101 -37.92 3.77 -22.25
CA THR A 101 -38.28 5.16 -21.97
C THR A 101 -37.46 6.10 -22.84
N LEU A 102 -38.14 6.95 -23.61
CA LEU A 102 -37.53 7.95 -24.48
C LEU A 102 -37.79 9.35 -23.93
N LEU A 103 -36.71 10.09 -23.74
CA LEU A 103 -36.69 11.47 -23.30
C LEU A 103 -36.01 12.35 -24.35
N THR A 104 -36.38 13.62 -24.40
CA THR A 104 -35.60 14.67 -25.07
C THR A 104 -34.98 15.59 -24.03
N ILE A 105 -33.88 16.24 -24.39
CA ILE A 105 -33.25 17.28 -23.58
C ILE A 105 -33.37 18.64 -24.28
N SER A 106 -33.56 19.69 -23.48
CA SER A 106 -33.47 21.09 -23.94
C SER A 106 -32.11 21.39 -24.58
N ASP A 107 -32.10 22.20 -25.64
CA ASP A 107 -30.87 22.63 -26.33
C ASP A 107 -29.98 23.54 -25.45
N GLN A 108 -30.52 24.09 -24.37
CA GLN A 108 -29.79 24.91 -23.40
C GLN A 108 -29.04 24.09 -22.34
N VAL A 109 -29.26 22.78 -22.26
CA VAL A 109 -28.66 21.91 -21.23
C VAL A 109 -27.66 20.94 -21.87
N SER A 110 -26.45 20.90 -21.33
CA SER A 110 -25.41 19.98 -21.82
C SER A 110 -25.63 18.56 -21.30
N PHE A 111 -25.27 17.54 -22.09
CA PHE A 111 -25.25 16.15 -21.60
C PHE A 111 -24.34 15.97 -20.38
N LYS A 112 -23.26 16.77 -20.30
CA LYS A 112 -22.34 16.77 -19.16
C LYS A 112 -23.07 17.11 -17.85
N GLU A 113 -23.95 18.11 -17.85
CA GLU A 113 -24.69 18.51 -16.65
C GLU A 113 -25.61 17.40 -16.13
N VAL A 114 -26.26 16.66 -17.04
CA VAL A 114 -27.07 15.50 -16.67
C VAL A 114 -26.19 14.39 -16.09
N ALA A 115 -25.07 14.09 -16.74
CA ALA A 115 -24.15 13.06 -16.26
C ALA A 115 -23.53 13.38 -14.89
N GLU A 116 -23.17 14.65 -14.65
CA GLU A 116 -22.69 15.14 -13.36
C GLU A 116 -23.77 15.03 -12.28
N THR A 117 -25.04 15.33 -12.62
CA THR A 117 -26.16 15.21 -11.69
C THR A 117 -26.38 13.76 -11.25
N VAL A 118 -26.34 12.80 -12.19
CA VAL A 118 -26.43 11.37 -11.86
C VAL A 118 -25.27 10.94 -10.98
N THR A 119 -24.05 11.36 -11.34
CA THR A 119 -22.84 11.01 -10.58
C THR A 119 -22.90 11.54 -9.15
N ALA A 120 -23.32 12.80 -8.97
CA ALA A 120 -23.45 13.43 -7.66
C ALA A 120 -24.48 12.73 -6.77
N ALA A 121 -25.60 12.28 -7.35
CA ALA A 121 -26.63 11.59 -6.59
C ALA A 121 -26.34 10.11 -6.29
N GLN A 122 -25.38 9.52 -6.98
CA GLN A 122 -24.83 8.21 -6.63
C GLN A 122 -23.68 8.31 -5.62
N ALA A 123 -23.18 9.51 -5.32
CA ALA A 123 -22.16 9.68 -4.29
C ALA A 123 -22.72 9.23 -2.93
N GLY A 124 -22.10 8.22 -2.32
CA GLY A 124 -22.48 7.68 -1.02
C GLY A 124 -23.63 6.66 -1.02
N THR A 125 -24.21 6.29 -2.18
CA THR A 125 -25.13 5.14 -2.29
C THR A 125 -24.35 3.83 -2.33
N ALA A 126 -24.95 2.70 -1.95
CA ALA A 126 -24.26 1.40 -1.97
C ALA A 126 -23.73 1.05 -3.39
N ASP A 127 -24.54 1.29 -4.42
CA ASP A 127 -24.16 1.01 -5.81
C ASP A 127 -23.08 1.98 -6.33
N GLY A 128 -23.19 3.27 -6.00
CA GLY A 128 -22.16 4.26 -6.37
C GLY A 128 -20.82 3.98 -5.70
N LEU A 129 -20.85 3.57 -4.44
CA LEU A 129 -19.67 3.12 -3.69
C LEU A 129 -19.04 1.86 -4.30
N ALA A 130 -19.85 0.87 -4.69
CA ALA A 130 -19.37 -0.34 -5.36
C ALA A 130 -18.73 -0.02 -6.71
N ALA A 131 -19.39 0.79 -7.55
CA ALA A 131 -18.87 1.21 -8.84
C ALA A 131 -17.55 1.99 -8.71
N LYS A 132 -17.43 2.85 -7.68
CA LYS A 132 -16.18 3.56 -7.36
C LYS A 132 -15.07 2.58 -6.97
N GLY A 133 -15.37 1.60 -6.11
CA GLY A 133 -14.43 0.55 -5.73
C GLY A 133 -13.93 -0.25 -6.93
N ILE A 134 -14.81 -0.64 -7.85
CA ILE A 134 -14.45 -1.36 -9.08
C ILE A 134 -13.50 -0.52 -9.95
N ARG A 135 -13.81 0.77 -10.16
CA ARG A 135 -12.94 1.67 -10.94
C ARG A 135 -11.56 1.82 -10.30
N PHE A 136 -11.51 2.01 -8.98
CA PHE A 136 -10.25 2.12 -8.25
C PHE A 136 -9.42 0.84 -8.35
N ASN A 137 -10.03 -0.33 -8.12
CA ASN A 137 -9.35 -1.62 -8.24
C ASN A 137 -8.83 -1.90 -9.66
N SER A 138 -9.55 -1.43 -10.69
CA SER A 138 -9.08 -1.54 -12.08
C SER A 138 -7.81 -0.74 -12.31
N ARG A 139 -7.72 0.48 -11.77
CA ARG A 139 -6.48 1.29 -11.84
C ARG A 139 -5.33 0.65 -11.06
N LEU A 140 -5.60 0.10 -9.87
CA LEU A 140 -4.58 -0.63 -9.11
C LEU A 140 -4.04 -1.83 -9.90
N ALA A 141 -4.92 -2.58 -10.58
CA ALA A 141 -4.52 -3.70 -11.42
C ALA A 141 -3.62 -3.25 -12.59
N GLU A 142 -3.90 -2.09 -13.19
CA GLU A 142 -3.03 -1.50 -14.24
C GLU A 142 -1.65 -1.09 -13.72
N ILE A 143 -1.58 -0.44 -12.55
CA ILE A 143 -0.31 -0.08 -11.88
C ILE A 143 0.54 -1.33 -11.63
N VAL A 144 -0.09 -2.39 -11.10
CA VAL A 144 0.55 -3.68 -10.86
C VAL A 144 1.02 -4.32 -12.16
N ALA A 145 0.17 -4.36 -13.19
CA ALA A 145 0.50 -4.96 -14.47
C ALA A 145 1.68 -4.27 -15.18
N ARG A 146 1.85 -2.96 -14.95
CA ARG A 146 2.98 -2.16 -15.46
C ARG A 146 4.24 -2.26 -14.59
N GLY A 147 4.15 -2.87 -13.41
CA GLY A 147 5.27 -2.99 -12.47
C GLY A 147 5.72 -1.64 -11.90
N GLU A 148 4.81 -0.68 -11.74
CA GLU A 148 5.14 0.68 -11.25
C GLU A 148 5.43 0.72 -9.73
N GLY A 149 5.13 -0.36 -9.01
CA GLY A 149 5.50 -0.59 -7.62
C GLY A 149 4.64 0.15 -6.58
N ALA A 150 5.02 -0.01 -5.31
CA ALA A 150 4.27 0.41 -4.14
C ALA A 150 4.07 1.93 -4.07
N GLU A 151 5.07 2.73 -4.45
CA GLU A 151 4.96 4.19 -4.49
C GLU A 151 3.82 4.66 -5.40
N ALA A 152 3.65 4.03 -6.57
CA ALA A 152 2.57 4.36 -7.49
C ALA A 152 1.19 4.00 -6.92
N VAL A 153 1.08 2.85 -6.25
CA VAL A 153 -0.15 2.44 -5.54
C VAL A 153 -0.52 3.45 -4.45
N LEU A 154 0.45 3.83 -3.60
CA LEU A 154 0.22 4.80 -2.52
C LEU A 154 -0.15 6.19 -3.08
N ARG A 155 0.47 6.60 -4.17
CA ARG A 155 0.16 7.86 -4.86
C ARG A 155 -1.26 7.88 -5.43
N ASP A 156 -1.73 6.80 -6.08
CA ASP A 156 -3.11 6.72 -6.58
C ASP A 156 -4.13 6.77 -5.44
N PHE A 157 -3.86 6.06 -4.33
CA PHE A 157 -4.68 6.11 -3.12
C PHE A 157 -4.74 7.54 -2.55
N ARG A 158 -3.60 8.20 -2.38
CA ARG A 158 -3.56 9.58 -1.87
C ARG A 158 -4.30 10.55 -2.78
N MET A 159 -4.17 10.43 -4.10
CA MET A 159 -4.89 11.31 -5.04
C MET A 159 -6.40 11.11 -4.97
N GLU A 160 -6.88 9.87 -4.79
CA GLU A 160 -8.30 9.56 -4.71
C GLU A 160 -8.94 9.99 -3.38
N PHE A 161 -8.22 9.84 -2.26
CA PHE A 161 -8.79 10.03 -0.91
C PHE A 161 -8.25 11.24 -0.15
N ALA A 162 -7.20 11.91 -0.65
CA ALA A 162 -6.47 12.97 0.04
C ALA A 162 -5.98 12.54 1.44
N ILE A 163 -5.56 11.29 1.57
CA ILE A 163 -5.04 10.70 2.81
C ILE A 163 -3.57 10.36 2.62
N ASP A 164 -2.72 10.90 3.50
CA ASP A 164 -1.31 10.57 3.55
C ASP A 164 -1.12 9.13 4.05
N CYS A 165 -0.21 8.41 3.41
CA CYS A 165 -0.01 6.99 3.68
C CYS A 165 1.41 6.53 3.39
N TRP A 166 1.77 5.41 3.99
CA TRP A 166 3.10 4.84 3.89
C TRP A 166 3.08 3.33 4.13
N LEU A 167 4.11 2.66 3.65
CA LEU A 167 4.25 1.20 3.69
C LEU A 167 5.54 0.86 4.43
N VAL A 168 5.45 -0.06 5.38
CA VAL A 168 6.60 -0.65 6.06
C VAL A 168 6.61 -2.16 5.82
N ASP A 169 7.79 -2.74 5.63
CA ASP A 169 7.93 -4.19 5.46
C ASP A 169 7.96 -4.95 6.81
N GLU A 170 8.13 -6.27 6.74
CA GLU A 170 8.13 -7.15 7.92
C GLU A 170 9.31 -6.91 8.88
N ILE A 171 10.36 -6.21 8.46
CA ILE A 171 11.55 -5.90 9.27
C ILE A 171 11.61 -4.42 9.71
N GLY A 172 10.55 -3.65 9.46
CA GLY A 172 10.48 -2.26 9.89
C GLY A 172 11.10 -1.26 8.91
N THR A 173 11.39 -1.67 7.68
CA THR A 173 11.92 -0.78 6.63
C THR A 173 10.79 -0.02 5.96
N LEU A 174 10.91 1.31 5.89
CA LEU A 174 9.99 2.16 5.13
C LEU A 174 10.19 1.91 3.63
N VAL A 175 9.21 1.30 2.98
CA VAL A 175 9.27 0.88 1.57
C VAL A 175 8.79 1.97 0.64
N ALA A 176 7.69 2.64 0.99
CA ALA A 176 7.06 3.66 0.16
C ALA A 176 6.31 4.67 1.02
N VAL A 177 6.18 5.90 0.51
CA VAL A 177 5.42 6.99 1.13
C VAL A 177 4.67 7.77 0.05
N ALA A 178 3.43 8.17 0.35
CA ALA A 178 2.72 9.21 -0.36
C ALA A 178 2.19 10.24 0.64
N GLY A 179 2.70 11.47 0.56
CA GLY A 179 2.41 12.55 1.52
C GLY A 179 3.60 12.84 2.42
N ASP A 180 3.33 13.23 3.67
CA ASP A 180 4.37 13.56 4.63
C ASP A 180 5.20 12.33 5.04
N VAL A 181 6.52 12.47 4.98
CA VAL A 181 7.46 11.40 5.34
C VAL A 181 7.52 11.25 6.86
N PRO A 182 7.20 10.07 7.42
CA PRO A 182 7.29 9.84 8.86
C PRO A 182 8.74 9.86 9.34
N SER A 183 8.97 10.34 10.57
CA SER A 183 10.27 10.26 11.20
C SER A 183 10.68 8.80 11.46
N THR A 184 11.98 8.52 11.54
CA THR A 184 12.47 7.16 11.86
C THR A 184 11.96 6.67 13.22
N GLU A 185 11.83 7.57 14.20
CA GLU A 185 11.26 7.26 15.52
C GLU A 185 9.78 6.87 15.40
N ASP A 186 9.01 7.59 14.57
CA ASP A 186 7.61 7.26 14.30
C ASP A 186 7.46 5.92 13.61
N VAL A 187 8.27 5.64 12.58
CA VAL A 187 8.25 4.34 11.89
C VAL A 187 8.51 3.21 12.88
N GLY A 188 9.57 3.32 13.69
CA GLY A 188 9.92 2.32 14.69
C GLY A 188 8.82 2.11 15.73
N ARG A 189 8.22 3.19 16.25
CA ARG A 189 7.10 3.09 17.19
C ARG A 189 5.89 2.40 16.58
N VAL A 190 5.48 2.81 15.39
CA VAL A 190 4.28 2.25 14.74
C VAL A 190 4.51 0.80 14.38
N TRP A 191 5.70 0.46 13.88
CA TRP A 191 6.09 -0.92 13.63
C TRP A 191 6.04 -1.76 14.91
N ASN A 192 6.64 -1.30 16.01
CA ASN A 192 6.56 -1.98 17.31
C ASN A 192 5.13 -2.16 17.82
N LEU A 193 4.22 -1.23 17.52
CA LEU A 193 2.80 -1.34 17.90
C LEU A 193 2.07 -2.42 17.10
N VAL A 194 2.39 -2.58 15.81
CA VAL A 194 1.68 -3.50 14.91
C VAL A 194 2.32 -4.90 14.86
N LEU A 195 3.56 -5.03 15.35
CA LEU A 195 4.27 -6.30 15.43
C LEU A 195 3.45 -7.36 16.20
N GLY A 196 3.39 -8.57 15.64
CA GLY A 196 2.62 -9.70 16.19
C GLY A 196 1.11 -9.54 16.11
N ASN A 197 0.61 -8.47 15.49
CA ASN A 197 -0.80 -8.31 15.23
C ASN A 197 -1.16 -8.97 13.89
N ASP A 198 -1.63 -10.21 13.98
CA ASP A 198 -2.10 -11.00 12.83
C ASP A 198 -3.56 -10.71 12.46
N SER A 199 -4.15 -9.62 13.00
CA SER A 199 -5.50 -9.22 12.67
C SER A 199 -5.61 -8.91 11.18
N ALA A 200 -6.62 -9.51 10.54
CA ALA A 200 -7.01 -9.15 9.18
C ALA A 200 -7.68 -7.75 9.13
N GLY A 201 -8.10 -7.22 10.28
CA GLY A 201 -8.79 -5.94 10.42
C GLY A 201 -7.88 -4.75 10.72
N PRO A 202 -8.45 -3.53 10.73
CA PRO A 202 -7.71 -2.30 11.00
C PRO A 202 -7.14 -2.27 12.43
N ILE A 203 -5.92 -1.77 12.55
CA ILE A 203 -5.20 -1.58 13.81
C ILE A 203 -5.13 -0.08 14.09
N PRO A 204 -5.82 0.44 15.12
CA PRO A 204 -5.71 1.84 15.50
C PRO A 204 -4.29 2.18 15.94
N VAL A 205 -3.73 3.25 15.38
CA VAL A 205 -2.42 3.77 15.74
C VAL A 205 -2.62 5.14 16.39
N PRO A 206 -2.47 5.25 17.73
CA PRO A 206 -2.65 6.51 18.42
C PRO A 206 -1.69 7.60 17.91
N ALA A 207 -2.20 8.83 17.88
CA ALA A 207 -1.41 10.02 17.64
C ALA A 207 -0.29 10.16 18.68
N MET A 208 0.87 10.67 18.25
CA MET A 208 1.93 11.11 19.15
C MET A 208 1.86 12.64 19.28
N GLY A 209 1.74 13.15 20.51
CA GLY A 209 1.69 14.59 20.77
C GLY A 209 0.56 15.28 20.01
N ALA A 210 0.91 16.28 19.20
CA ALA A 210 -0.03 17.04 18.37
C ALA A 210 -0.31 16.40 16.99
N GLY A 211 0.21 15.20 16.72
CA GLY A 211 0.00 14.51 15.44
C GLY A 211 -1.43 13.99 15.24
N ALA A 212 -1.75 13.57 14.03
CA ALA A 212 -3.03 12.94 13.71
C ALA A 212 -3.05 11.43 14.09
N PRO A 213 -4.22 10.88 14.46
CA PRO A 213 -4.38 9.43 14.59
C PRO A 213 -4.18 8.76 13.24
N ARG A 214 -3.69 7.52 13.24
CA ARG A 214 -3.47 6.72 12.04
C ARG A 214 -4.16 5.37 12.17
N THR A 215 -4.31 4.67 11.06
CA THR A 215 -4.71 3.26 11.06
C THR A 215 -3.70 2.45 10.26
N ALA A 216 -3.37 1.27 10.76
CA ALA A 216 -2.54 0.29 10.07
C ALA A 216 -3.36 -0.94 9.65
N TRP A 217 -2.96 -1.56 8.54
CA TRP A 217 -3.49 -2.85 8.07
C TRP A 217 -2.33 -3.77 7.77
N SER A 218 -2.43 -5.02 8.23
CA SER A 218 -1.50 -6.07 7.85
C SER A 218 -1.58 -6.33 6.34
N VAL A 219 -0.44 -6.47 5.69
CA VAL A 219 -0.34 -6.99 4.33
C VAL A 219 0.17 -8.41 4.45
N THR A 220 -0.69 -9.37 4.09
CA THR A 220 -0.41 -10.79 4.24
C THR A 220 -0.07 -11.43 2.90
N ALA A 221 0.98 -12.24 2.88
CA ALA A 221 1.31 -13.08 1.75
C ALA A 221 0.23 -14.14 1.50
N SER A 222 0.33 -14.80 0.35
CA SER A 222 -0.53 -15.95 0.03
C SER A 222 -0.45 -17.09 1.06
N SER A 223 0.65 -17.17 1.83
CA SER A 223 0.87 -18.11 2.93
C SER A 223 0.20 -17.69 4.26
N GLN A 224 -0.57 -16.60 4.29
CA GLN A 224 -1.11 -15.96 5.50
C GLN A 224 -0.05 -15.36 6.43
N GLN A 225 1.23 -15.36 6.04
CA GLN A 225 2.28 -14.67 6.77
C GLN A 225 2.21 -13.17 6.53
N VAL A 226 2.34 -12.35 7.58
CA VAL A 226 2.49 -10.90 7.44
C VAL A 226 3.83 -10.58 6.76
N VAL A 227 3.78 -9.84 5.65
CA VAL A 227 4.95 -9.37 4.88
C VAL A 227 5.15 -7.85 4.96
N GLY A 228 4.30 -7.17 5.73
CA GLY A 228 4.42 -5.74 5.98
C GLY A 228 3.10 -5.15 6.47
N TYR A 229 3.09 -3.84 6.61
CA TYR A 229 1.94 -3.08 7.08
C TYR A 229 1.75 -1.83 6.22
N PHE A 230 0.50 -1.60 5.82
CA PHE A 230 0.07 -0.37 5.18
C PHE A 230 -0.50 0.57 6.24
N ILE A 231 -0.01 1.80 6.32
CA ILE A 231 -0.43 2.81 7.30
C ILE A 231 -1.01 4.01 6.55
N CYS A 232 -2.16 4.48 6.97
CA CYS A 232 -2.72 5.75 6.50
C CYS A 232 -3.10 6.67 7.65
N GLU A 233 -3.12 7.98 7.39
CA GLU A 233 -3.68 8.95 8.31
C GLU A 233 -5.20 8.73 8.49
N GLY A 234 -5.68 8.99 9.70
CA GLY A 234 -7.09 8.87 10.05
C GLY A 234 -7.42 7.63 10.88
N ASP A 235 -8.47 7.77 11.70
CA ASP A 235 -9.10 6.66 12.40
C ASP A 235 -10.08 5.98 11.46
N HIS A 236 -9.88 4.69 11.17
CA HIS A 236 -10.74 3.92 10.26
C HIS A 236 -12.23 3.98 10.59
N ARG A 237 -12.59 4.23 11.85
CA ARG A 237 -13.99 4.37 12.29
C ARG A 237 -14.64 5.67 11.83
N ARG A 238 -13.82 6.63 11.38
CA ARG A 238 -14.23 7.96 10.92
C ARG A 238 -13.90 8.19 9.44
N LEU A 239 -13.29 7.22 8.76
CA LEU A 239 -13.04 7.29 7.33
C LEU A 239 -14.37 7.26 6.56
N SER A 240 -14.37 7.83 5.35
CA SER A 240 -15.54 7.78 4.46
C SER A 240 -15.93 6.34 4.17
N ARG A 241 -17.22 6.11 3.88
CA ARG A 241 -17.75 4.76 3.58
C ARG A 241 -17.08 4.11 2.37
N ASP A 242 -16.53 4.93 1.47
CA ASP A 242 -15.78 4.53 0.28
C ASP A 242 -14.42 3.92 0.61
N THR A 243 -13.77 4.40 1.68
CA THR A 243 -12.37 4.06 1.96
C THR A 243 -12.20 2.58 2.30
N PRO A 244 -13.00 1.97 3.22
CA PRO A 244 -12.88 0.54 3.52
C PRO A 244 -13.05 -0.38 2.30
N ILE A 245 -13.81 0.03 1.30
CA ILE A 245 -14.11 -0.78 0.09
C ILE A 245 -12.84 -1.01 -0.74
N VAL A 246 -11.93 -0.04 -0.76
CA VAL A 246 -10.73 -0.10 -1.58
C VAL A 246 -9.49 -0.58 -0.84
N ILE A 247 -9.50 -0.60 0.50
CA ILE A 247 -8.34 -0.98 1.31
C ILE A 247 -7.86 -2.39 0.95
N ASP A 248 -8.76 -3.35 0.74
CA ASP A 248 -8.35 -4.70 0.38
C ASP A 248 -7.71 -4.77 -1.02
N GLY A 249 -8.16 -3.94 -1.96
CA GLY A 249 -7.51 -3.76 -3.25
C GLY A 249 -6.10 -3.20 -3.12
N VAL A 250 -5.92 -2.15 -2.29
CA VAL A 250 -4.61 -1.55 -1.99
C VAL A 250 -3.68 -2.60 -1.37
N ARG A 251 -4.13 -3.30 -0.32
CA ARG A 251 -3.36 -4.37 0.34
C ARG A 251 -2.95 -5.46 -0.65
N GLY A 252 -3.87 -5.87 -1.52
CA GLY A 252 -3.61 -6.86 -2.57
C GLY A 252 -2.54 -6.40 -3.57
N ALA A 253 -2.55 -5.13 -3.96
CA ALA A 253 -1.55 -4.55 -4.85
C ALA A 253 -0.17 -4.43 -4.18
N LEU A 254 -0.11 -3.91 -2.94
CA LEU A 254 1.14 -3.73 -2.19
C LEU A 254 1.81 -5.06 -1.83
N ARG A 255 1.03 -6.13 -1.67
CA ARG A 255 1.54 -7.48 -1.33
C ARG A 255 2.59 -7.97 -2.31
N LEU A 256 2.47 -7.69 -3.60
CA LEU A 256 3.37 -8.24 -4.61
C LEU A 256 4.82 -7.75 -4.43
N ASP A 257 4.98 -6.45 -4.17
CA ASP A 257 6.30 -5.85 -3.93
C ASP A 257 6.93 -6.34 -2.63
N LEU A 258 6.11 -6.47 -1.58
CA LEU A 258 6.55 -6.99 -0.28
C LEU A 258 6.93 -8.47 -0.38
N GLU A 259 6.13 -9.29 -1.05
CA GLU A 259 6.47 -10.71 -1.29
C GLU A 259 7.74 -10.84 -2.12
N PHE A 260 7.93 -10.01 -3.15
CA PHE A 260 9.16 -10.03 -3.94
C PHE A 260 10.39 -9.70 -3.08
N SER A 261 10.32 -8.63 -2.29
CA SER A 261 11.38 -8.20 -1.39
C SER A 261 11.69 -9.27 -0.32
N SER A 262 10.65 -9.86 0.27
CA SER A 262 10.78 -10.91 1.28
C SER A 262 11.39 -12.20 0.70
N ARG A 263 10.97 -12.62 -0.50
CA ARG A 263 11.55 -13.79 -1.21
C ARG A 263 13.03 -13.58 -1.53
N TRP A 264 13.40 -12.38 -1.98
CA TRP A 264 14.79 -12.06 -2.29
C TRP A 264 15.67 -12.15 -1.03
N ARG A 265 15.21 -11.60 0.11
CA ARG A 265 15.87 -11.77 1.41
C ARG A 265 15.96 -13.23 1.85
N GLY A 266 14.87 -13.98 1.74
CA GLY A 266 14.83 -15.40 2.09
C GLY A 266 15.80 -16.27 1.28
N ALA A 267 15.92 -16.00 -0.02
CA ALA A 267 16.89 -16.67 -0.89
C ALA A 267 18.33 -16.37 -0.45
N ASN A 268 18.65 -15.09 -0.18
CA ASN A 268 19.97 -14.69 0.30
C ASN A 268 20.33 -15.37 1.64
N HIS A 269 19.39 -15.41 2.58
CA HIS A 269 19.61 -16.09 3.88
C HIS A 269 19.80 -17.61 3.74
N SER A 270 19.22 -18.25 2.71
CA SER A 270 19.25 -19.71 2.56
C SER A 270 20.66 -20.21 2.20
N HIS A 271 21.38 -19.53 1.30
CA HIS A 271 22.76 -19.91 0.94
C HIS A 271 23.72 -19.72 2.12
N VAL A 272 23.60 -18.60 2.84
CA VAL A 272 24.42 -18.33 4.02
C VAL A 272 24.12 -19.33 5.15
N SER A 273 22.86 -19.74 5.32
CA SER A 273 22.47 -20.76 6.31
C SER A 273 23.15 -22.10 6.05
N GLU A 274 23.26 -22.50 4.78
CA GLU A 274 23.99 -23.72 4.40
C GLU A 274 25.47 -23.62 4.77
N LEU A 275 26.14 -22.50 4.46
CA LEU A 275 27.53 -22.28 4.85
C LEU A 275 27.72 -22.35 6.38
N VAL A 276 26.83 -21.72 7.16
CA VAL A 276 26.89 -21.74 8.62
C VAL A 276 26.72 -23.15 9.18
N ARG A 277 25.79 -23.96 8.65
CA ARG A 277 25.60 -25.36 9.07
C ARG A 277 26.84 -26.20 8.81
N VAL A 278 27.41 -26.08 7.62
CA VAL A 278 28.64 -26.77 7.23
C VAL A 278 29.82 -26.40 8.15
N LEU A 279 29.96 -25.12 8.51
CA LEU A 279 30.96 -24.65 9.47
C LEU A 279 30.72 -25.19 10.90
N ALA A 280 29.46 -25.40 11.28
CA ALA A 280 29.10 -25.91 12.61
C ALA A 280 29.31 -27.42 12.75
N GLU A 281 29.03 -28.19 11.69
CA GLU A 281 29.10 -29.66 11.67
C GLU A 281 30.53 -30.20 11.48
N ASP A 282 31.47 -29.38 11.00
CA ASP A 282 32.87 -29.77 10.70
C ASP A 282 32.96 -31.04 9.81
N SER A 283 31.96 -31.22 8.95
CA SER A 283 31.71 -32.45 8.19
C SER A 283 32.35 -32.47 6.79
N VAL A 284 33.02 -31.38 6.40
CA VAL A 284 33.58 -31.16 5.07
C VAL A 284 35.06 -30.80 5.12
N SER A 285 35.74 -30.93 3.97
CA SER A 285 37.14 -30.58 3.87
C SER A 285 37.38 -29.05 4.00
N PRO A 286 38.55 -28.61 4.53
CA PRO A 286 38.91 -27.18 4.56
C PRO A 286 38.92 -26.50 3.19
N GLY A 287 39.20 -27.25 2.11
CA GLY A 287 39.16 -26.75 0.74
C GLY A 287 37.74 -26.44 0.27
N GLU A 288 36.77 -27.27 0.65
CA GLU A 288 35.36 -27.05 0.36
C GLU A 288 34.79 -25.86 1.13
N ILE A 289 35.11 -25.73 2.41
CA ILE A 289 34.75 -24.56 3.23
C ILE A 289 35.29 -23.28 2.57
N SER A 290 36.57 -23.30 2.18
CA SER A 290 37.21 -22.16 1.51
C SER A 290 36.56 -21.81 0.18
N ALA A 291 36.05 -22.79 -0.57
CA ALA A 291 35.34 -22.54 -1.82
C ALA A 291 33.98 -21.87 -1.56
N ARG A 292 33.20 -22.40 -0.60
CA ARG A 292 31.88 -21.83 -0.23
C ARG A 292 32.00 -20.42 0.35
N MET A 293 33.02 -20.16 1.20
CA MET A 293 33.32 -18.81 1.70
C MET A 293 33.54 -17.81 0.56
N ARG A 294 34.30 -18.18 -0.48
CA ARG A 294 34.54 -17.30 -1.63
C ARG A 294 33.30 -17.05 -2.48
N LEU A 295 32.40 -18.04 -2.59
CA LEU A 295 31.12 -17.86 -3.29
C LEU A 295 30.23 -16.82 -2.60
N GLU A 296 30.29 -16.76 -1.27
CA GLU A 296 29.59 -15.75 -0.45
C GLU A 296 30.38 -14.45 -0.28
N GLY A 297 31.49 -14.27 -1.00
CA GLY A 297 32.30 -13.05 -0.96
C GLY A 297 33.22 -12.89 0.27
N LEU A 298 33.43 -13.94 1.06
CA LEU A 298 34.39 -13.95 2.16
C LEU A 298 35.78 -14.39 1.68
N ASP A 299 36.84 -13.79 2.25
CA ASP A 299 38.21 -14.28 2.07
C ASP A 299 38.54 -15.33 3.15
N PRO A 300 38.75 -16.60 2.79
CA PRO A 300 39.11 -17.65 3.75
C PRO A 300 40.51 -17.46 4.39
N LYS A 301 41.31 -16.49 3.93
CA LYS A 301 42.59 -16.12 4.55
C LYS A 301 42.42 -15.09 5.68
N ASP A 302 41.32 -14.34 5.64
CA ASP A 302 41.01 -13.35 6.66
C ASP A 302 40.36 -14.02 7.87
N PRO A 303 40.52 -13.44 9.07
CA PRO A 303 39.85 -13.96 10.24
C PRO A 303 38.34 -13.84 10.11
N THR A 304 37.62 -14.82 10.67
CA THR A 304 36.16 -14.87 10.68
C THR A 304 35.63 -15.01 12.10
N VAL A 305 34.69 -14.17 12.47
CA VAL A 305 33.98 -14.22 13.76
C VAL A 305 32.51 -14.48 13.51
N ALA A 306 31.93 -15.44 14.23
CA ALA A 306 30.50 -15.69 14.22
C ALA A 306 29.82 -14.93 15.37
N VAL A 307 28.75 -14.21 15.05
CA VAL A 307 27.91 -13.50 16.03
C VAL A 307 26.51 -14.07 15.99
N ILE A 308 26.00 -14.43 17.16
CA ILE A 308 24.60 -14.84 17.33
C ILE A 308 23.90 -13.71 18.07
N ALA A 309 22.91 -13.11 17.43
CA ALA A 309 22.09 -12.05 17.98
C ALA A 309 20.67 -12.58 18.26
N GLU A 310 20.20 -12.34 19.48
CA GLU A 310 18.90 -12.79 19.96
C GLU A 310 18.20 -11.64 20.70
N VAL A 311 16.89 -11.55 20.52
CA VAL A 311 16.03 -10.63 21.27
C VAL A 311 15.15 -11.43 22.22
N ALA A 312 14.95 -10.91 23.43
CA ALA A 312 14.13 -11.58 24.44
C ALA A 312 12.65 -11.66 24.05
N ASP A 313 12.18 -10.67 23.30
CA ASP A 313 10.85 -10.66 22.71
C ASP A 313 10.79 -11.63 21.52
N ARG A 314 9.93 -12.64 21.63
CA ARG A 314 9.74 -13.68 20.61
C ARG A 314 8.88 -13.22 19.44
N VAL A 315 8.14 -12.13 19.61
CA VAL A 315 7.33 -11.52 18.54
C VAL A 315 8.22 -10.71 17.59
N PHE A 316 9.39 -10.27 18.06
CA PHE A 316 10.34 -9.50 17.27
C PHE A 316 10.96 -10.36 16.15
N PRO A 317 10.86 -9.95 14.86
CA PRO A 317 11.32 -10.79 13.76
C PRO A 317 12.85 -11.00 13.78
N PRO A 318 13.35 -12.24 13.73
CA PRO A 318 14.80 -12.50 13.69
C PRO A 318 15.49 -11.86 12.48
N ALA A 319 14.78 -11.74 11.36
CA ALA A 319 15.29 -11.03 10.17
C ALA A 319 15.52 -9.54 10.46
N ALA A 320 14.69 -8.91 11.29
CA ALA A 320 14.92 -7.53 11.72
C ALA A 320 16.14 -7.43 12.64
N VAL A 321 16.32 -8.40 13.55
CA VAL A 321 17.53 -8.49 14.40
C VAL A 321 18.78 -8.60 13.53
N LEU A 322 18.73 -9.41 12.49
CA LEU A 322 19.82 -9.60 11.54
C LEU A 322 20.16 -8.28 10.83
N GLU A 323 19.17 -7.58 10.28
CA GLU A 323 19.34 -6.30 9.57
C GLU A 323 19.85 -5.18 10.49
N MET A 324 19.34 -5.11 11.71
CA MET A 324 19.89 -4.19 12.73
C MET A 324 21.34 -4.52 13.06
N SER A 325 21.69 -5.80 13.14
CA SER A 325 23.06 -6.26 13.42
C SER A 325 24.01 -5.93 12.27
N TYR A 326 23.57 -6.07 11.02
CA TYR A 326 24.33 -5.61 9.84
C TYR A 326 24.72 -4.14 9.98
N ARG A 327 23.75 -3.27 10.30
CA ARG A 327 23.99 -1.83 10.48
C ARG A 327 24.91 -1.54 11.65
N LEU A 328 24.77 -2.27 12.76
CA LEU A 328 25.59 -2.08 13.95
C LEU A 328 27.05 -2.47 13.73
N PHE A 329 27.30 -3.50 12.94
CA PHE A 329 28.63 -4.07 12.74
C PHE A 329 29.34 -3.61 11.47
N ALA A 330 28.67 -2.84 10.62
CA ALA A 330 29.26 -2.23 9.44
C ALA A 330 30.53 -1.45 9.81
N ARG A 331 31.67 -1.91 9.28
CA ARG A 331 33.01 -1.34 9.48
C ARG A 331 33.75 -1.32 8.15
N GLU A 332 34.68 -0.39 7.97
CA GLU A 332 35.59 -0.42 6.83
C GLU A 332 36.39 -1.73 6.82
N ASN A 333 36.48 -2.36 5.64
CA ASN A 333 37.20 -3.63 5.40
C ASN A 333 36.65 -4.87 6.12
N THR A 334 35.40 -4.86 6.58
CA THR A 334 34.71 -6.06 7.08
C THR A 334 33.61 -6.48 6.12
N HIS A 335 33.70 -7.70 5.58
CA HIS A 335 32.60 -8.36 4.90
C HIS A 335 31.69 -9.02 5.93
N ILE A 336 30.38 -8.78 5.81
CA ILE A 336 29.39 -9.36 6.70
C ILE A 336 28.41 -10.14 5.83
N ILE A 337 28.19 -11.40 6.17
CA ILE A 337 27.07 -12.18 5.67
C ILE A 337 26.29 -12.71 6.86
N GLY A 338 25.01 -13.04 6.67
CA GLY A 338 24.20 -13.52 7.75
C GLY A 338 22.91 -14.17 7.29
N CYS A 339 22.32 -14.91 8.21
CA CYS A 339 21.12 -15.69 8.01
C CYS A 339 20.32 -15.81 9.30
N VAL A 340 19.13 -16.38 9.19
CA VAL A 340 18.33 -16.78 10.35
C VAL A 340 18.35 -18.31 10.47
N ILE A 341 18.79 -18.82 11.62
CA ILE A 341 18.79 -20.26 11.94
C ILE A 341 18.10 -20.43 13.29
N ASP A 342 17.12 -21.33 13.36
CA ASP A 342 16.39 -21.67 14.60
C ASP A 342 15.90 -20.43 15.37
N ASN A 343 15.34 -19.45 14.63
CA ASN A 343 14.84 -18.17 15.14
C ASN A 343 15.91 -17.24 15.75
N ARG A 344 17.17 -17.38 15.32
CA ARG A 344 18.30 -16.56 15.76
C ARG A 344 18.99 -15.93 14.57
N ALA A 345 19.37 -14.67 14.68
CA ALA A 345 20.20 -14.01 13.68
C ALA A 345 21.65 -14.47 13.86
N VAL A 346 22.24 -15.03 12.80
CA VAL A 346 23.63 -15.47 12.79
C VAL A 346 24.38 -14.68 11.72
N LEU A 347 25.49 -14.04 12.11
CA LEU A 347 26.35 -13.26 11.23
C LEU A 347 27.76 -13.84 11.22
N LEU A 348 28.38 -13.83 10.05
CA LEU A 348 29.80 -14.09 9.86
C LEU A 348 30.47 -12.77 9.45
N LEU A 349 31.39 -12.31 10.29
CA LEU A 349 32.19 -11.11 10.05
C LEU A 349 33.57 -11.56 9.61
N ASN A 350 33.97 -11.20 8.40
CA ASN A 350 35.24 -11.60 7.80
C ASN A 350 36.04 -10.37 7.38
N GLY A 351 37.29 -10.31 7.80
CA GLY A 351 38.18 -9.21 7.42
C GLY A 351 39.31 -8.99 8.42
N PRO A 352 40.34 -8.23 8.03
CA PRO A 352 41.51 -8.00 8.87
C PRO A 352 41.13 -7.31 10.19
N GLY A 353 41.69 -7.80 11.30
CA GLY A 353 41.51 -7.19 12.63
C GLY A 353 40.19 -7.52 13.33
N ILE A 354 39.37 -8.44 12.78
CA ILE A 354 38.11 -8.87 13.42
C ILE A 354 38.32 -9.82 14.62
N ASP A 355 39.51 -10.41 14.79
CA ASP A 355 39.81 -11.36 15.88
C ASP A 355 39.57 -10.80 17.31
N GLY A 356 39.61 -9.47 17.46
CA GLY A 356 39.34 -8.76 18.72
C GLY A 356 37.92 -8.20 18.84
N PHE A 357 36.98 -8.64 17.98
CA PHE A 357 35.63 -8.09 17.93
C PHE A 357 34.86 -8.30 19.24
N SER A 358 34.34 -7.20 19.81
CA SER A 358 33.40 -7.20 20.93
C SER A 358 32.13 -6.44 20.56
N PRO A 359 30.93 -7.02 20.77
CA PRO A 359 29.66 -6.41 20.39
C PRO A 359 29.33 -5.19 21.27
N THR A 360 30.00 -5.02 22.40
CA THR A 360 29.86 -3.86 23.31
C THR A 360 30.76 -2.69 22.94
N SER A 361 31.65 -2.83 21.94
CA SER A 361 32.45 -1.72 21.43
C SER A 361 31.60 -0.88 20.46
N THR A 362 30.99 0.19 20.97
CA THR A 362 30.31 1.20 20.13
C THR A 362 31.29 1.71 19.06
N PRO A 363 30.87 1.91 17.80
CA PRO A 363 31.73 2.53 16.81
C PRO A 363 32.12 3.91 17.35
N ARG A 364 33.41 4.25 17.37
CA ARG A 364 33.86 5.62 17.67
C ARG A 364 33.37 6.51 16.52
N GLY A 365 32.17 7.08 16.67
CA GLY A 365 31.67 8.13 15.82
C GLY A 365 32.69 9.28 15.84
N ARG A 366 33.07 9.76 14.66
CA ARG A 366 33.86 10.98 14.50
C ARG A 366 33.14 12.11 15.22
N SER A 367 33.66 12.53 16.37
CA SER A 367 33.24 13.76 17.01
C SER A 367 33.76 14.93 16.18
N SER A 368 32.95 15.43 15.25
CA SER A 368 33.10 16.79 14.76
C SER A 368 32.63 17.73 15.86
N SER A 369 33.55 18.11 16.75
CA SER A 369 33.35 19.23 17.67
C SER A 369 33.07 20.48 16.85
N PRO A 370 31.98 21.23 17.07
CA PRO A 370 31.87 22.57 16.54
C PRO A 370 32.87 23.45 17.29
N SER A 371 33.77 24.06 16.54
CA SER A 371 34.69 25.08 17.03
C SER A 371 33.91 26.20 17.71
N SER A 372 34.33 26.51 18.94
CA SER A 372 33.98 27.72 19.68
C SER A 372 34.24 28.97 18.84
N GLY A 373 33.18 29.76 18.62
CA GLY A 373 33.24 31.13 18.10
C GLY A 373 32.29 31.99 18.91
N ASP A 374 32.85 33.05 19.50
CA ASP A 374 32.22 34.01 20.41
C ASP A 374 30.98 34.74 19.85
N ALA A 375 30.00 35.02 20.72
CA ALA A 375 29.47 36.39 20.95
C ALA A 375 28.24 36.41 21.90
N SER A 376 28.48 36.84 23.13
CA SER A 376 27.73 37.81 23.95
C SER A 376 26.18 37.94 23.92
N SER A 377 25.64 37.81 25.15
CA SER A 377 24.70 38.71 25.86
C SER A 377 23.22 38.85 25.45
N ALA A 378 22.31 38.43 26.36
CA ALA A 378 21.32 39.25 27.10
C ALA A 378 20.29 38.33 27.81
N SER A 379 20.26 38.30 29.16
CA SER A 379 19.15 38.69 30.08
C SER A 379 17.73 38.28 29.66
N ALA A 380 16.78 37.81 30.47
CA ALA A 380 16.54 37.54 31.90
C ALA A 380 15.32 36.56 31.90
N SER A 381 15.01 35.69 32.86
CA SER A 381 14.57 35.96 34.23
C SER A 381 14.19 34.63 34.90
N ARG A 382 14.41 34.56 36.21
CA ARG A 382 14.10 33.45 37.13
C ARG A 382 12.63 33.46 37.61
N MET A 383 12.02 32.26 37.59
CA MET A 383 11.08 31.65 38.57
C MET A 383 9.69 32.31 38.85
N PRO A 384 8.69 31.61 39.47
CA PRO A 384 8.78 30.37 40.26
C PRO A 384 7.72 29.27 40.00
N ALA A 385 7.98 28.13 40.62
CA ALA A 385 7.08 27.00 40.82
C ALA A 385 5.98 27.30 41.88
N ARG A 386 4.78 26.75 41.67
CA ARG A 386 3.80 26.24 42.66
C ARG A 386 2.70 25.47 41.91
N ALA A 387 2.58 24.16 42.15
CA ALA A 387 1.51 23.50 42.92
C ALA A 387 0.19 23.40 42.10
N SER A 388 -0.49 22.26 41.87
CA SER A 388 -0.74 21.06 42.68
C SER A 388 -1.25 19.97 41.72
N ALA A 389 -0.78 18.72 41.79
CA ALA A 389 -1.50 17.65 42.48
C ALA A 389 -3.01 17.60 42.17
N ASP A 390 -3.39 16.94 41.07
CA ASP A 390 -4.60 16.11 40.96
C ASP A 390 -4.69 15.44 39.58
N TYR A 391 -3.93 14.37 39.35
CA TYR A 391 -4.31 13.32 38.40
C TYR A 391 -3.48 12.04 38.64
N ARG A 392 -3.49 11.52 39.87
CA ARG A 392 -3.08 10.14 40.15
C ARG A 392 -4.31 9.32 40.49
N ARG A 393 -4.97 8.76 39.49
CA ARG A 393 -5.59 7.42 39.53
C ARG A 393 -6.19 7.09 38.16
N ARG A 394 -5.80 5.91 37.65
CA ARG A 394 -6.22 5.26 36.39
C ARG A 394 -5.50 5.69 35.12
N SER A 395 -4.20 5.46 35.08
CA SER A 395 -3.50 5.05 33.86
C SER A 395 -2.52 3.95 34.24
N SER A 396 -2.97 2.70 34.14
CA SER A 396 -2.10 1.53 34.20
C SER A 396 -1.58 1.26 32.79
N VAL A 397 -0.66 2.12 32.35
CA VAL A 397 0.28 1.77 31.28
C VAL A 397 1.44 1.07 31.98
N PRO A 398 1.76 -0.20 31.69
CA PRO A 398 2.95 -0.82 32.26
C PRO A 398 4.17 -0.05 31.73
N PRO A 399 5.21 0.17 32.56
CA PRO A 399 6.42 0.82 32.11
C PRO A 399 7.03 -0.02 30.97
N SER A 400 7.43 0.64 29.90
CA SER A 400 8.21 0.07 28.80
C SER A 400 9.39 -0.70 29.39
N GLY A 401 9.29 -2.03 29.39
CA GLY A 401 10.40 -2.90 29.70
C GLY A 401 11.49 -2.62 28.68
N SER A 402 12.70 -2.32 29.15
CA SER A 402 13.89 -2.23 28.32
C SER A 402 14.06 -3.56 27.57
N GLU A 403 13.70 -3.57 26.29
CA GLU A 403 13.94 -4.68 25.36
C GLU A 403 15.45 -4.91 25.31
N THR A 404 15.91 -6.00 25.92
CA THR A 404 17.34 -6.31 25.99
C THR A 404 17.70 -7.28 24.87
N CYS A 405 18.29 -6.76 23.80
CA CYS A 405 18.99 -7.58 22.82
C CYS A 405 20.25 -8.17 23.45
N ARG A 406 20.43 -9.49 23.38
CA ARG A 406 21.64 -10.18 23.84
C ARG A 406 22.42 -10.67 22.63
N MET A 407 23.68 -10.25 22.55
CA MET A 407 24.60 -10.68 21.50
C MET A 407 25.70 -11.55 22.10
N ARG A 408 25.92 -12.73 21.51
CA ARG A 408 27.00 -13.63 21.89
C ARG A 408 27.97 -13.79 20.72
N VAL A 409 29.25 -13.58 20.98
CA VAL A 409 30.32 -13.84 20.00
C VAL A 409 30.84 -15.26 20.20
N LEU A 410 30.93 -16.00 19.11
CA LEU A 410 31.63 -17.27 19.03
C LEU A 410 32.81 -17.08 18.07
N SER A 411 34.02 -16.94 18.60
CA SER A 411 35.22 -16.90 17.77
C SER A 411 35.71 -18.32 17.48
N ARG A 412 35.88 -18.63 16.19
CA ARG A 412 36.67 -19.77 15.71
C ARG A 412 37.53 -19.26 14.56
N SER A 413 38.82 -18.99 14.81
CA SER A 413 39.76 -18.81 13.71
C SER A 413 39.99 -20.17 13.04
N PRO A 414 39.78 -20.31 11.72
CA PRO A 414 40.25 -21.49 11.00
C PRO A 414 41.78 -21.54 11.16
N ARG A 415 42.34 -22.68 11.61
CA ARG A 415 43.79 -22.80 11.68
C ARG A 415 44.37 -22.62 10.26
N PRO A 416 45.34 -21.71 10.05
CA PRO A 416 45.98 -21.60 8.75
C PRO A 416 46.67 -22.92 8.44
N VAL A 417 46.37 -23.49 7.28
CA VAL A 417 47.09 -24.64 6.73
C VAL A 417 48.54 -24.20 6.56
N LYS A 418 49.44 -24.68 7.42
CA LYS A 418 50.88 -24.53 7.20
C LYS A 418 51.19 -25.19 5.86
N SER A 419 51.66 -24.40 4.91
CA SER A 419 52.16 -24.88 3.63
C SER A 419 53.17 -26.00 3.87
N ALA A 420 52.91 -27.15 3.27
CA ALA A 420 53.86 -28.24 3.23
C ALA A 420 55.13 -27.73 2.53
N ARG A 421 56.24 -27.70 3.29
CA ARG A 421 57.59 -27.49 2.78
C ARG A 421 57.84 -28.50 1.66
N THR A 422 58.17 -27.99 0.49
CA THR A 422 58.89 -28.70 -0.57
C THR A 422 60.15 -29.32 0.02
N ALA A 423 60.23 -30.65 0.06
CA ALA A 423 61.48 -31.38 0.15
C ALA A 423 61.95 -31.68 -1.28
N ARG A 424 63.15 -31.18 -1.61
CA ARG A 424 63.97 -31.67 -2.72
C ARG A 424 64.49 -33.06 -2.39
#